data_AF-A0A8T1P7E9-F1
#
_entry.id   AF-A0A8T1P7E9-F1
#
_cell.length_a   1.000
_cell.length_b   1.000
_cell.length_c   1.000
_cell.angle_alpha   90.00
_cell.angle_beta   90.00
_cell.angle_gamma   90.00
#
_symmetry.space_group_name_H-M   'P 1'
#
loop_
_entity.id
_entity.type
_entity.pdbx_description
1 polymer ?
#
loop_
_entity_poly.entity_id
_entity_poly.type
_entity_poly.pdbx_seq_one_letter_code
_entity_poly.pdbx_strand_id
1 'polypeptide(L)'
;MASPTLPSPCPSVCNYDVFLSFKGEDTRKNFTDHLYSALMRVGIHTFRDEGELPRGEIISTELHNVIHGSKVSIVVFSKGYAYSKWCLNELVEIIHCAKIRGQTLLPIFYHVDPSDIRKQTGTFADAFARHEELFKNDMERVEGWRAALTEACSRSGLDIKEVANG
;
A
#
# COMPACT_ATOMS: atom_id res chain seq x y z
N MET A 1 28.37 45.94 2.67
CA MET A 1 27.36 45.58 1.66
C MET A 1 26.88 44.17 1.98
N ALA A 2 25.59 43.99 2.25
CA ALA A 2 25.04 42.69 2.61
C ALA A 2 25.03 41.77 1.38
N SER A 3 25.54 40.55 1.54
CA SER A 3 25.51 39.51 0.50
C SER A 3 24.06 39.08 0.23
N PRO A 4 23.67 38.78 -1.01
CA PRO A 4 22.33 38.29 -1.30
C PRO A 4 22.18 36.88 -0.72
N THR A 5 21.24 36.72 0.20
CA THR A 5 20.77 35.41 0.65
C THR A 5 20.10 34.72 -0.52
N LEU A 6 20.65 33.56 -0.91
CA LEU A 6 20.00 32.67 -1.87
C LEU A 6 18.64 32.26 -1.31
N PRO A 7 17.58 32.19 -2.15
CA PRO A 7 16.30 31.68 -1.71
C PRO A 7 16.50 30.26 -1.17
N SER A 8 15.98 30.01 0.03
CA SER A 8 15.92 28.67 0.61
C SER A 8 15.34 27.72 -0.44
N PRO A 9 15.92 26.52 -0.66
CA PRO A 9 15.28 25.53 -1.51
C PRO A 9 13.88 25.31 -0.93
N CYS A 10 12.83 25.57 -1.71
CA CYS A 10 11.51 25.05 -1.40
C CYS A 10 11.71 23.58 -1.01
N PRO A 11 11.12 23.07 0.09
CA PRO A 11 11.25 21.67 0.42
C PRO A 11 10.81 20.93 -0.82
N SER A 12 11.76 20.30 -1.51
CA SER A 12 11.53 19.59 -2.73
C SER A 12 10.35 18.68 -2.44
N VAL A 13 9.23 18.88 -3.13
CA VAL A 13 8.13 17.92 -3.07
C VAL A 13 8.79 16.59 -3.39
N CYS A 14 8.92 15.71 -2.39
CA CYS A 14 9.56 14.40 -2.55
C CYS A 14 8.64 13.58 -3.45
N ASN A 15 8.79 13.77 -4.76
CA ASN A 15 8.03 13.08 -5.77
C ASN A 15 8.66 11.71 -5.96
N TYR A 16 8.06 10.70 -5.35
CA TYR A 16 8.37 9.32 -5.66
C TYR A 16 7.72 8.92 -6.98
N ASP A 17 8.37 8.06 -7.74
CA ASP A 17 7.76 7.43 -8.91
C ASP A 17 6.77 6.35 -8.45
N VAL A 18 7.14 5.60 -7.42
CA VAL A 18 6.37 4.46 -6.90
C VAL A 18 6.15 4.58 -5.39
N PHE A 19 4.91 4.37 -4.96
CA PHE A 19 4.56 4.02 -3.58
C PHE A 19 4.40 2.50 -3.47
N LEU A 20 5.12 1.85 -2.56
CA LEU A 20 5.08 0.40 -2.37
C LEU A 20 4.45 0.07 -1.01
N SER A 21 3.19 -0.39 -1.03
CA SER A 21 2.43 -0.84 0.14
C SER A 21 2.46 -2.37 0.26
N PHE A 22 2.73 -2.87 1.46
CA PHE A 22 2.85 -4.30 1.72
C PHE A 22 2.70 -4.61 3.21
N LYS A 23 2.40 -5.87 3.53
CA LYS A 23 2.48 -6.37 4.91
C LYS A 23 3.92 -6.71 5.25
N GLY A 24 4.48 -5.96 6.18
CA GLY A 24 5.85 -6.09 6.65
C GLY A 24 6.25 -7.50 7.07
N GLU A 25 5.48 -8.07 8.01
CA GLU A 25 5.76 -9.41 8.56
C GLU A 25 5.75 -10.50 7.48
N ASP A 26 4.99 -10.32 6.41
CA ASP A 26 4.83 -11.33 5.35
C ASP A 26 5.96 -11.27 4.32
N THR A 27 6.34 -10.06 3.89
CA THR A 27 7.12 -9.89 2.66
C THR A 27 8.37 -9.01 2.77
N ARG A 28 8.61 -8.32 3.90
CA ARG A 28 9.70 -7.33 4.01
C ARG A 28 11.06 -7.92 3.71
N LYS A 29 11.39 -9.11 4.21
CA LYS A 29 12.73 -9.70 4.13
C LYS A 29 12.93 -10.59 2.90
N ASN A 30 11.97 -10.63 1.99
CA ASN A 30 11.99 -11.54 0.84
C ASN A 30 11.57 -10.80 -0.45
N PHE A 31 10.42 -11.13 -1.03
CA PHE A 31 9.87 -10.58 -2.26
C PHE A 31 9.90 -9.05 -2.32
N THR A 32 9.41 -8.37 -1.29
CA THR A 32 9.33 -6.90 -1.30
C THR A 32 10.71 -6.24 -1.25
N ASP A 33 11.68 -6.82 -0.54
CA ASP A 33 13.06 -6.31 -0.54
C ASP A 33 13.70 -6.42 -1.92
N HIS A 34 13.50 -7.56 -2.59
CA HIS A 34 14.01 -7.79 -3.93
C HIS A 34 13.33 -6.88 -4.97
N LEU A 35 12.01 -6.71 -4.88
CA LEU A 35 11.25 -5.80 -5.73
C LEU A 35 11.74 -4.35 -5.56
N TYR A 36 11.82 -3.88 -4.31
CA TYR A 36 12.34 -2.55 -3.99
C TYR A 36 13.76 -2.35 -4.54
N SER A 37 14.67 -3.29 -4.25
CA SER A 37 16.06 -3.23 -4.72
C SER A 37 16.15 -3.22 -6.25
N ALA A 38 15.29 -3.97 -6.94
CA ALA A 38 15.25 -4.00 -8.39
C ALA A 38 14.77 -2.67 -8.99
N LEU A 39 13.70 -2.07 -8.44
CA LEU A 39 13.18 -0.76 -8.85
C LEU A 39 14.24 0.33 -8.67
N MET A 40 14.89 0.36 -7.50
CA MET A 40 15.95 1.33 -7.21
C MET A 40 17.15 1.15 -8.14
N ARG A 41 17.55 -0.09 -8.45
CA ARG A 41 18.68 -0.39 -9.35
C ARG A 41 18.47 0.13 -10.77
N VAL A 42 17.23 0.19 -11.25
CA VAL A 42 16.90 0.75 -12.57
C VAL A 42 16.53 2.24 -12.52
N GLY A 43 16.74 2.90 -11.37
CA GLY A 43 16.53 4.34 -11.21
C GLY A 43 15.09 4.77 -10.95
N ILE A 44 14.18 3.85 -10.60
CA ILE A 44 12.80 4.19 -10.24
C ILE A 44 12.75 4.59 -8.77
N HIS A 45 12.47 5.87 -8.49
CA HIS A 45 12.49 6.38 -7.13
C HIS A 45 11.28 5.85 -6.36
N THR A 46 11.51 4.90 -5.46
CA THR A 46 10.44 4.16 -4.78
C THR A 46 10.40 4.51 -3.30
N PHE A 47 9.22 4.86 -2.79
CA PHE A 47 8.95 4.86 -1.36
C PHE A 47 8.49 3.47 -0.96
N ARG A 48 9.21 2.84 -0.03
CA ARG A 48 8.86 1.55 0.55
C ARG A 48 8.22 1.82 1.91
N ASP A 49 6.90 1.64 2.03
CA ASP A 49 6.28 1.84 3.35
C ASP A 49 6.74 0.77 4.31
N GLU A 50 7.51 1.19 5.31
CA GLU A 50 8.14 0.23 6.19
C GLU A 50 7.20 -0.34 7.23
N GLY A 51 5.89 -0.03 7.28
CA GLY A 51 4.81 -0.76 8.00
C GLY A 51 5.03 -1.27 9.44
N GLU A 52 6.18 -1.00 10.05
CA GLU A 52 6.68 -1.57 11.32
C GLU A 52 6.99 -0.48 12.35
N LEU A 53 7.04 0.79 11.94
CA LEU A 53 7.09 1.87 12.91
C LEU A 53 5.73 1.95 13.60
N PRO A 54 5.67 2.18 14.93
CA PRO A 54 4.44 2.37 15.68
C PRO A 54 3.82 3.73 15.31
N ARG A 55 3.41 3.86 14.06
CA ARG A 55 2.56 4.93 13.58
C ARG A 55 1.15 4.50 13.99
N GLY A 56 0.45 5.38 14.70
CA GLY A 56 -0.89 5.11 15.23
C GLY A 56 -1.91 4.85 14.12
N GLU A 57 -3.20 4.92 14.46
CA GLU A 57 -4.28 4.64 13.49
C GLU A 57 -4.36 5.65 12.32
N ILE A 58 -3.66 6.77 12.41
CA ILE A 58 -3.74 7.91 11.48
C ILE A 58 -2.52 7.87 10.56
N ILE A 59 -2.78 7.84 9.24
CA ILE A 59 -1.75 8.06 8.21
C ILE A 59 -1.10 9.41 8.47
N SER A 60 0.23 9.44 8.63
CA SER A 60 0.93 10.71 8.83
C SER A 60 0.75 11.62 7.62
N THR A 61 0.69 12.94 7.83
CA THR A 61 0.64 13.92 6.73
C THR A 61 1.73 13.68 5.69
N GLU A 62 2.91 13.26 6.15
CA GLU A 62 4.02 12.87 5.29
C GLU A 62 3.67 11.67 4.40
N LEU A 63 3.14 10.58 4.96
CA LEU A 63 2.75 9.41 4.19
C LEU A 63 1.63 9.72 3.20
N HIS A 64 0.64 10.52 3.61
CA HIS A 64 -0.43 10.97 2.73
C HIS A 64 0.12 11.76 1.53
N ASN A 65 1.07 12.68 1.77
CA ASN A 65 1.73 13.43 0.70
C ASN A 65 2.53 12.52 -0.25
N VAL A 66 3.18 11.49 0.28
CA VAL A 66 3.90 10.50 -0.53
C VAL A 66 2.95 9.69 -1.40
N ILE A 67 1.84 9.18 -0.85
CA ILE A 67 0.83 8.45 -1.61
C ILE A 67 0.26 9.35 -2.71
N HIS A 68 -0.09 10.59 -2.39
CA HIS A 68 -0.67 11.55 -3.33
C HIS A 68 0.30 12.06 -4.40
N GLY A 69 1.59 12.12 -4.08
CA GLY A 69 2.66 12.57 -4.96
C GLY A 69 3.21 11.47 -5.86
N SER A 70 2.95 10.20 -5.55
CA SER A 70 3.45 9.07 -6.33
C SER A 70 2.70 8.89 -7.65
N LYS A 71 3.40 8.51 -8.72
CA LYS A 71 2.78 8.26 -10.04
C LYS A 71 2.11 6.88 -10.10
N VAL A 72 2.73 5.90 -9.45
CA VAL A 72 2.28 4.51 -9.39
C VAL A 72 2.21 4.08 -7.93
N SER A 73 1.16 3.36 -7.56
CA SER A 73 1.07 2.62 -6.31
C SER A 73 1.13 1.13 -6.61
N ILE A 74 2.13 0.45 -6.07
CA ILE A 74 2.25 -1.01 -6.10
C ILE A 74 1.77 -1.54 -4.76
N VAL A 75 0.78 -2.44 -4.77
CA VAL A 75 0.24 -3.05 -3.56
C VAL A 75 0.53 -4.54 -3.58
N VAL A 76 1.33 -5.02 -2.63
CA VAL A 76 1.66 -6.45 -2.47
C VAL A 76 0.68 -7.08 -1.49
N PHE A 77 -0.39 -7.66 -2.04
CA PHE A 77 -1.36 -8.43 -1.26
C PHE A 77 -0.75 -9.76 -0.85
N SER A 78 -0.79 -10.03 0.45
CA SER A 78 -0.26 -11.22 1.10
C SER A 78 -1.26 -11.70 2.15
N LYS A 79 -1.10 -12.92 2.69
CA LYS A 79 -2.08 -13.57 3.58
C LYS A 79 -2.44 -12.71 4.80
N GLY A 80 -1.47 -11.97 5.33
CA GLY A 80 -1.57 -11.11 6.50
C GLY A 80 -1.99 -9.66 6.20
N TYR A 81 -2.13 -9.25 4.93
CA TYR A 81 -2.34 -7.85 4.54
C TYR A 81 -3.55 -7.23 5.23
N ALA A 82 -4.71 -7.89 5.17
CA ALA A 82 -5.94 -7.37 5.76
C ALA A 82 -5.96 -7.35 7.29
N TYR A 83 -5.03 -8.02 7.98
CA TYR A 83 -4.92 -7.88 9.45
C TYR A 83 -4.31 -6.54 9.87
N SER A 84 -3.62 -5.85 8.97
CA SER A 84 -3.02 -4.55 9.24
C SER A 84 -3.99 -3.41 8.95
N LYS A 85 -4.48 -2.75 10.00
CA LYS A 85 -5.28 -1.52 9.88
C LYS A 85 -4.54 -0.46 9.06
N TRP A 86 -3.23 -0.37 9.23
CA TRP A 86 -2.37 0.54 8.49
C TRP A 86 -2.42 0.26 6.98
N CYS A 87 -2.18 -0.99 6.56
CA CYS A 87 -2.23 -1.37 5.15
C CYS A 87 -3.63 -1.13 4.55
N LEU A 88 -4.70 -1.38 5.32
CA LEU A 88 -6.07 -1.10 4.86
C LEU A 88 -6.35 0.40 4.70
N ASN A 89 -5.86 1.24 5.61
CA ASN A 89 -5.97 2.70 5.50
C ASN A 89 -5.19 3.22 4.28
N GLU A 90 -3.96 2.75 4.07
CA GLU A 90 -3.17 3.09 2.87
C GLU A 90 -3.93 2.72 1.59
N LEU A 91 -4.54 1.54 1.55
CA LEU A 91 -5.27 1.09 0.38
C LEU A 91 -6.45 2.00 0.05
N VAL A 92 -7.18 2.51 1.05
CA VAL A 92 -8.25 3.48 0.84
C VAL A 92 -7.72 4.75 0.17
N GLU A 93 -6.61 5.29 0.65
CA GLU A 93 -5.98 6.49 0.07
C GLU A 93 -5.44 6.24 -1.36
N ILE A 94 -4.85 5.06 -1.60
CA ILE A 94 -4.40 4.66 -2.93
C ILE A 94 -5.58 4.57 -3.90
N ILE A 95 -6.70 3.96 -3.48
CA ILE A 95 -7.91 3.88 -4.31
C ILE A 95 -8.47 5.27 -4.59
N HIS A 96 -8.48 6.16 -3.59
CA HIS A 96 -8.86 7.55 -3.78
C HIS A 96 -7.98 8.24 -4.83
N CYS A 97 -6.65 8.15 -4.70
CA CYS A 97 -5.69 8.70 -5.66
C CYS A 97 -5.87 8.12 -7.05
N ALA A 98 -6.11 6.82 -7.15
CA ALA A 98 -6.27 6.15 -8.43
C ALA A 98 -7.57 6.55 -9.15
N LYS A 99 -8.63 6.90 -8.41
CA LYS A 99 -9.91 7.38 -8.97
C LYS A 99 -9.89 8.86 -9.32
N ILE A 100 -9.32 9.69 -8.44
CA ILE A 100 -9.45 11.16 -8.53
C ILE A 100 -8.25 11.79 -9.22
N ARG A 101 -7.05 11.24 -9.06
CA ARG A 101 -5.78 11.84 -9.53
C ARG A 101 -5.18 11.10 -10.72
N GLY A 102 -5.80 10.01 -11.17
CA GLY A 102 -5.29 9.19 -12.28
C GLY A 102 -4.01 8.42 -11.93
N GLN A 103 -3.70 8.25 -10.64
CA GLN A 103 -2.57 7.42 -10.21
C GLN A 103 -2.75 5.97 -10.69
N THR A 104 -1.69 5.37 -11.22
CA THR A 104 -1.75 3.96 -11.63
C THR A 104 -1.66 3.06 -10.40
N LEU A 105 -2.60 2.14 -10.24
CA LEU A 105 -2.53 1.08 -9.21
C LEU A 105 -2.14 -0.24 -9.87
N LEU A 106 -1.07 -0.85 -9.40
CA LEU A 106 -0.61 -2.19 -9.77
C LEU A 106 -0.71 -3.16 -8.58
N PRO A 107 -1.74 -4.01 -8.52
CA PRO A 107 -1.83 -5.04 -7.50
C PRO A 107 -0.92 -6.23 -7.83
N ILE A 108 -0.19 -6.71 -6.82
CA ILE A 108 0.60 -7.95 -6.85
C ILE A 108 -0.02 -8.91 -5.84
N PHE A 109 -0.36 -10.12 -6.29
CA PHE A 109 -0.95 -11.17 -5.48
C PHE A 109 0.14 -12.16 -5.09
N TYR A 110 0.66 -12.04 -3.86
CA TYR A 110 1.77 -12.84 -3.36
C TYR A 110 1.27 -14.02 -2.54
N HIS A 111 1.28 -15.22 -3.14
CA HIS A 111 0.83 -16.48 -2.53
C HIS A 111 -0.61 -16.42 -1.96
N VAL A 112 -1.48 -15.68 -2.64
CA VAL A 112 -2.90 -15.49 -2.32
C VAL A 112 -3.72 -15.51 -3.60
N ASP A 113 -4.94 -16.07 -3.54
CA ASP A 113 -5.86 -16.03 -4.66
C ASP A 113 -6.49 -14.62 -4.77
N PRO A 114 -6.44 -13.95 -5.94
CA PRO A 114 -7.10 -12.66 -6.14
C PRO A 114 -8.60 -12.67 -5.78
N SER A 115 -9.27 -13.81 -5.96
CA SER A 115 -10.68 -13.98 -5.61
C SER A 115 -10.92 -14.01 -4.11
N ASP A 116 -9.98 -14.52 -3.31
CA ASP A 116 -10.06 -14.47 -1.84
C ASP A 116 -10.00 -13.03 -1.33
N ILE A 117 -9.18 -12.20 -1.96
CA ILE A 117 -9.08 -10.78 -1.60
C ILE A 117 -10.33 -10.03 -2.04
N ARG A 118 -10.77 -10.25 -3.30
CA ARG A 118 -11.92 -9.55 -3.89
C ARG A 118 -13.25 -9.91 -3.21
N LYS A 119 -13.42 -11.16 -2.77
CA LYS A 119 -14.62 -11.63 -2.07
C LYS A 119 -14.46 -11.63 -0.54
N GLN A 120 -13.28 -11.26 -0.05
CA GLN A 120 -12.88 -11.30 1.34
C GLN A 120 -13.17 -12.68 1.99
N THR A 121 -12.70 -13.75 1.34
CA THR A 121 -12.75 -15.14 1.83
C THR A 121 -11.39 -15.59 2.40
N GLY A 122 -11.33 -16.78 2.99
CA GLY A 122 -10.09 -17.30 3.59
C GLY A 122 -9.56 -16.40 4.70
N THR A 123 -8.25 -16.11 4.69
CA THR A 123 -7.61 -15.27 5.73
C THR A 123 -8.15 -13.83 5.74
N PHE A 124 -8.71 -13.35 4.63
CA PHE A 124 -9.33 -12.03 4.57
C PHE A 124 -10.66 -12.01 5.32
N ALA A 125 -11.46 -13.09 5.27
CA ALA A 125 -12.67 -13.19 6.08
C ALA A 125 -12.35 -13.11 7.58
N ASP A 126 -11.34 -13.87 8.01
CA ASP A 126 -10.90 -13.90 9.41
C ASP A 126 -10.39 -12.54 9.88
N ALA A 127 -9.66 -11.82 9.02
CA ALA A 127 -9.19 -10.47 9.30
C ALA A 127 -10.36 -9.49 9.48
N PHE A 128 -11.36 -9.54 8.59
CA PHE A 128 -12.52 -8.66 8.69
C PHE A 128 -13.41 -8.98 9.89
N ALA A 129 -13.62 -10.26 10.23
CA ALA A 129 -14.36 -10.61 11.44
C ALA A 129 -13.74 -9.98 12.71
N ARG A 130 -12.41 -9.92 12.78
CA ARG A 130 -11.70 -9.22 13.86
C ARG A 130 -11.93 -7.70 13.82
N HIS A 131 -11.85 -7.09 12.64
CA HIS A 131 -12.06 -5.65 12.51
C HIS A 131 -13.51 -5.25 12.83
N GLU A 132 -14.49 -6.03 12.41
CA GLU A 132 -15.91 -5.81 12.75
C GLU A 132 -16.12 -5.86 14.27
N GLU A 133 -15.47 -6.78 14.97
CA GLU A 133 -15.53 -6.86 16.44
C GLU A 133 -14.87 -5.64 17.10
N LEU A 134 -13.73 -5.18 16.57
CA LEU A 134 -12.98 -4.04 17.11
C LEU A 134 -13.63 -2.68 16.79
N PHE A 135 -14.30 -2.57 15.65
CA PHE A 135 -14.88 -1.33 15.11
C PHE A 135 -16.41 -1.40 15.02
N LYS A 136 -17.08 -2.11 15.94
CA LYS A 136 -18.55 -2.18 16.00
C LYS A 136 -19.26 -0.82 15.96
N ASN A 137 -18.62 0.20 16.51
CA ASN A 137 -19.13 1.57 16.56
C ASN A 137 -18.66 2.45 15.38
N ASP A 138 -17.86 1.91 14.47
CA ASP A 138 -17.29 2.57 13.28
C ASP A 138 -17.28 1.59 12.10
N MET A 139 -18.44 1.01 11.81
CA MET A 139 -18.59 0.04 10.72
C MET A 139 -18.37 0.67 9.35
N GLU A 140 -18.57 1.99 9.21
CA GLU A 140 -18.30 2.72 7.96
C GLU A 140 -16.83 2.59 7.55
N ARG A 141 -15.90 2.66 8.50
CA ARG A 141 -14.47 2.41 8.25
C ARG A 141 -14.23 1.01 7.71
N VAL A 142 -14.85 -0.01 8.31
CA VAL A 142 -14.70 -1.41 7.89
C VAL A 142 -15.24 -1.62 6.47
N GLU A 143 -16.41 -1.04 6.17
CA GLU A 143 -16.98 -1.08 4.82
C GLU A 143 -16.10 -0.35 3.79
N GLY A 144 -15.49 0.77 4.17
CA GLY A 144 -14.49 1.46 3.36
C GLY A 144 -13.30 0.56 3.00
N TRP A 145 -12.79 -0.22 3.95
CA TRP A 145 -11.72 -1.19 3.71
C TRP A 145 -12.17 -2.33 2.78
N ARG A 146 -13.39 -2.87 2.96
CA ARG A 146 -13.95 -3.90 2.07
C ARG A 146 -14.08 -3.41 0.63
N ALA A 147 -14.61 -2.20 0.47
CA ALA A 147 -14.76 -1.56 -0.84
C ALA A 147 -13.39 -1.33 -1.51
N ALA A 148 -12.39 -0.88 -0.75
CA ALA A 148 -11.04 -0.63 -1.28
C ALA A 148 -10.36 -1.90 -1.79
N LEU A 149 -10.45 -3.02 -1.04
CA LEU A 149 -9.92 -4.32 -1.50
C LEU A 149 -10.64 -4.83 -2.75
N THR A 150 -11.97 -4.71 -2.78
CA THR A 150 -12.79 -5.15 -3.91
C THR A 150 -12.44 -4.36 -5.18
N GLU A 151 -12.30 -3.04 -5.06
CA GLU A 151 -11.89 -2.15 -6.14
C GLU A 151 -10.47 -2.47 -6.62
N ALA A 152 -9.51 -2.60 -5.70
CA ALA A 152 -8.11 -2.88 -6.04
C ALA A 152 -7.97 -4.18 -6.82
N CYS A 153 -8.69 -5.22 -6.41
CA CYS A 153 -8.66 -6.55 -7.03
C CYS A 153 -9.58 -6.69 -8.26
N SER A 154 -10.31 -5.63 -8.61
CA SER A 154 -11.03 -5.55 -9.89
C SER A 154 -10.14 -5.05 -11.03
N ARG A 155 -8.92 -4.61 -10.72
CA ARG A 155 -7.91 -4.17 -11.69
C ARG A 155 -6.98 -5.33 -12.06
N SER A 156 -6.43 -5.28 -13.27
CA SER A 156 -5.42 -6.25 -13.71
C SER A 156 -4.18 -6.16 -12.82
N GLY A 157 -3.67 -7.31 -12.38
CA GLY A 157 -2.51 -7.41 -11.50
C GLY A 157 -1.57 -8.55 -11.88
N LEU A 158 -0.50 -8.71 -11.10
CA LEU A 158 0.47 -9.78 -11.24
C LEU A 158 0.23 -10.85 -10.19
N ASP A 159 0.02 -12.09 -10.63
CA ASP A 159 -0.16 -13.25 -9.76
C ASP A 159 1.18 -13.98 -9.57
N ILE A 160 1.69 -13.98 -8.34
CA ILE A 160 2.89 -14.70 -7.94
C ILE A 160 2.44 -15.95 -7.19
N LYS A 161 2.39 -17.06 -7.92
CA LYS A 161 2.10 -18.39 -7.37
C LYS A 161 3.36 -19.04 -6.83
N GLU A 162 3.20 -19.99 -5.91
CA GLU A 162 4.29 -20.91 -5.60
C GLU A 162 4.71 -21.62 -6.90
N VAL A 163 5.97 -21.44 -7.29
CA VAL A 163 6.59 -22.32 -8.26
C VAL A 163 6.90 -23.60 -7.49
N ALA A 164 6.19 -24.68 -7.79
CA ALA A 164 6.65 -26.01 -7.38
C ALA A 164 8.06 -26.15 -7.92
N ASN A 165 9.06 -26.13 -7.03
CA ASN A 165 10.45 -26.35 -7.41
C ASN A 165 10.51 -27.68 -8.18
N GLY A 166 11.02 -27.62 -9.41
CA GLY A 166 11.48 -28.81 -10.12
C GLY A 166 12.66 -29.45 -9.42
#